data_AF-A0A4W3I5M0-F1
#
_entry.id   AF-A0A4W3I5M0-F1
#
_cell.length_a   1.000
_cell.length_b   1.000
_cell.length_c   1.000
_cell.angle_alpha   90.00
_cell.angle_beta   90.00
_cell.angle_gamma   90.00
#
_symmetry.space_group_name_H-M   'P 1'
#
loop_
_entity.id
_entity.type
_entity.pdbx_description
1 polymer ?
#
loop_
_entity_poly.entity_id
_entity_poly.type
_entity_poly.pdbx_seq_one_letter_code
_entity_poly.pdbx_strand_id
1 'polypeptide(L)'
;PGLTVYPVSGTIPAGGHAILKIDLTPTKVFKFDIRVKVEIRNSSTLKLRIGGSVEPPQADISVKYFKFPGVFLGATYTIPFTLLNLTGSRMITHFNLSDNKDFALKFEDSADSSNDPFDPHICDVNLKAKEEIKCELLFTPTEVSNLKQILSTLLFFLSFAIHE
;
A
#
# COMPACT_ATOMS: atom_id res chain seq x y z
N PRO A 1 3.27 -19.94 1.77
CA PRO A 1 2.09 -19.33 2.41
C PRO A 1 2.49 -18.84 3.81
N GLY A 2 2.64 -17.53 4.03
CA GLY A 2 3.03 -16.96 5.32
C GLY A 2 1.93 -17.08 6.38
N LEU A 3 1.30 -18.25 6.50
CA LEU A 3 0.28 -18.54 7.49
C LEU A 3 0.92 -19.19 8.70
N THR A 4 0.73 -18.60 9.87
CA THR A 4 1.23 -19.11 11.14
C THR A 4 0.09 -19.24 12.14
N VAL A 5 0.18 -20.26 12.99
CA VAL A 5 -0.86 -20.59 13.97
C VAL A 5 -0.20 -20.71 15.35
N TYR A 6 -0.71 -19.96 16.33
CA TYR A 6 -0.17 -19.91 17.69
C TYR A 6 -1.29 -19.93 18.74
N PRO A 7 -1.10 -20.57 19.90
CA PRO A 7 0.04 -21.40 20.26
C PRO A 7 0.02 -22.75 19.53
N VAL A 8 1.19 -23.33 19.27
CA VAL A 8 1.32 -24.65 18.62
C VAL A 8 0.96 -25.82 19.55
N SER A 9 1.05 -25.60 20.87
CA SER A 9 0.71 -26.56 21.92
C SER A 9 0.44 -25.82 23.23
N GLY A 10 -0.35 -26.42 24.12
CA GLY A 10 -0.59 -25.87 25.46
C GLY A 10 -1.53 -26.73 26.29
N THR A 11 -1.81 -26.27 27.50
CA THR A 11 -2.79 -26.88 28.41
C THR A 11 -3.91 -25.89 28.69
N ILE A 12 -5.14 -26.40 28.75
CA ILE A 12 -6.33 -25.61 29.09
C ILE A 12 -6.90 -26.19 30.38
N PRO A 13 -6.99 -25.41 31.47
CA PRO A 13 -7.56 -25.90 32.72
C PRO A 13 -9.06 -26.17 32.55
N ALA A 14 -9.64 -26.98 33.44
CA ALA A 14 -11.07 -27.28 33.42
C ALA A 14 -11.88 -25.98 33.54
N GLY A 15 -12.85 -25.78 32.64
CA GLY A 15 -13.65 -24.55 32.54
C GLY A 15 -12.93 -23.36 31.91
N GLY A 16 -11.66 -23.51 31.52
CA GLY A 16 -10.87 -22.49 30.84
C GLY A 16 -11.13 -22.42 29.33
N HIS A 17 -10.48 -21.44 28.69
CA HIS A 17 -10.46 -21.29 27.23
C HIS A 17 -9.05 -20.89 26.78
N ALA A 18 -8.74 -21.14 25.51
CA ALA A 18 -7.52 -20.67 24.85
C ALA A 18 -7.87 -20.02 23.52
N ILE A 19 -7.11 -19.00 23.15
CA ILE A 19 -7.25 -18.28 21.88
C ILE A 19 -6.20 -18.83 20.92
N LEU A 20 -6.66 -19.26 19.74
CA LEU A 20 -5.79 -19.64 18.64
C LEU A 20 -5.66 -18.45 17.69
N LYS A 21 -4.47 -17.85 17.65
CA LYS A 21 -4.12 -16.78 16.72
C LYS A 21 -3.67 -17.37 15.39
N ILE A 22 -4.25 -16.89 14.30
CA ILE A 22 -3.84 -17.24 12.94
C ILE A 22 -3.41 -15.94 12.25
N ASP A 23 -2.14 -15.85 11.91
CA ASP A 23 -1.58 -14.71 11.17
C ASP A 23 -1.29 -15.14 9.73
N LEU A 24 -1.62 -14.30 8.75
CA LEU A 24 -1.38 -14.54 7.33
C LEU A 24 -0.61 -13.37 6.73
N THR A 25 0.59 -13.66 6.21
CA THR A 25 1.44 -12.75 5.43
C THR A 25 1.50 -13.25 3.99
N PRO A 26 0.62 -12.76 3.10
CA PRO A 26 0.57 -13.21 1.71
C PRO A 26 1.59 -12.46 0.85
N THR A 27 2.34 -13.20 0.01
CA THR A 27 3.25 -12.60 -0.98
C THR A 27 2.64 -12.51 -2.38
N LYS A 28 1.45 -13.06 -2.57
CA LYS A 28 0.70 -13.09 -3.84
C LYS A 28 -0.80 -13.03 -3.58
N VAL A 29 -1.56 -12.71 -4.61
CA VAL A 29 -3.03 -12.78 -4.63
C VAL A 29 -3.45 -14.24 -4.80
N PHE A 30 -4.21 -14.78 -3.85
CA PHE A 30 -4.78 -16.13 -3.94
C PHE A 30 -6.01 -16.28 -3.05
N LYS A 31 -6.80 -17.32 -3.33
CA LYS A 31 -7.83 -17.83 -2.42
C LYS A 31 -7.26 -18.99 -1.64
N PHE A 32 -7.61 -19.10 -0.38
CA PHE A 32 -7.18 -20.21 0.46
C PHE A 32 -8.37 -20.83 1.19
N ASP A 33 -8.24 -22.13 1.44
CA ASP A 33 -9.14 -22.92 2.25
C ASP A 33 -8.29 -23.95 2.98
N ILE A 34 -7.97 -23.66 4.23
CA ILE A 34 -7.10 -24.47 5.06
C ILE A 34 -7.89 -25.14 6.18
N ARG A 35 -7.39 -26.28 6.64
CA ARG A 35 -7.94 -27.00 7.78
C ARG A 35 -6.94 -27.02 8.90
N VAL A 36 -7.21 -26.28 9.97
CA VAL A 36 -6.43 -26.31 11.21
C VAL A 36 -6.94 -27.47 12.06
N LYS A 37 -6.03 -28.35 12.45
CA LYS A 37 -6.32 -29.50 13.31
C LYS A 37 -5.83 -29.19 14.72
N VAL A 38 -6.69 -29.37 15.71
CA VAL A 38 -6.34 -29.28 17.13
C VAL A 38 -6.50 -30.66 17.73
N GLU A 39 -5.38 -31.26 18.11
CA GLU A 39 -5.35 -32.56 18.77
C GLU A 39 -5.51 -32.36 20.27
N ILE A 40 -6.56 -32.97 20.82
CA ILE A 40 -6.89 -32.87 22.24
C ILE A 40 -6.64 -34.24 22.85
N ARG A 41 -5.80 -34.29 23.89
CA ARG A 41 -5.48 -35.55 24.58
C ARG A 41 -6.76 -36.19 25.12
N ASN A 42 -6.96 -37.47 24.84
CA ASN A 42 -8.12 -38.27 25.26
C ASN A 42 -9.47 -37.76 24.70
N SER A 43 -9.47 -37.05 23.58
CA SER A 43 -10.69 -36.57 22.91
C SER A 43 -10.53 -36.62 21.38
N SER A 44 -11.60 -36.32 20.65
CA SER A 44 -11.57 -36.24 19.19
C SER A 44 -10.83 -34.99 18.70
N THR A 45 -10.10 -35.11 17.60
CA THR A 45 -9.48 -33.96 16.92
C THR A 45 -10.52 -32.95 16.46
N LEU A 46 -10.38 -31.70 16.90
CA LEU A 46 -11.17 -30.58 16.38
C LEU A 46 -10.58 -30.13 15.03
N LYS A 47 -11.44 -29.95 14.03
CA LYS A 47 -11.06 -29.49 12.70
C LYS A 47 -11.75 -28.15 12.41
N LEU A 48 -10.95 -27.10 12.28
CA LEU A 48 -11.42 -25.76 11.95
C LEU A 48 -11.11 -25.50 10.48
N ARG A 49 -12.11 -25.09 9.70
CA ARG A 49 -11.93 -24.71 8.29
C ARG A 49 -11.84 -23.19 8.20
N ILE A 50 -10.75 -22.70 7.62
CA ILE A 50 -10.50 -21.27 7.47
C ILE A 50 -10.36 -21.01 5.97
N GLY A 51 -11.34 -20.29 5.43
CA GLY A 51 -11.34 -19.83 4.06
C GLY A 51 -11.09 -18.33 3.98
N GLY A 52 -10.48 -17.87 2.90
CA GLY A 52 -10.30 -16.46 2.63
C GLY A 52 -9.73 -16.18 1.25
N SER A 53 -9.59 -14.90 0.95
CA SER A 53 -8.97 -14.43 -0.29
C SER A 53 -8.11 -13.21 0.00
N VAL A 54 -6.98 -13.14 -0.67
CA VAL A 54 -6.13 -11.95 -0.72
C VAL A 54 -6.64 -11.09 -1.86
N GLU A 55 -6.97 -9.83 -1.58
CA GLU A 55 -7.35 -8.83 -2.59
C GLU A 55 -6.06 -8.17 -3.13
N PRO A 56 -5.91 -7.93 -4.45
CA PRO A 56 -4.79 -7.15 -4.97
C PRO A 56 -4.85 -5.71 -4.44
N PRO A 57 -3.72 -5.08 -4.07
CA PRO A 57 -3.70 -3.65 -3.77
C PRO A 57 -4.14 -2.86 -4.99
N GLN A 58 -4.98 -1.85 -4.78
CA GLN A 58 -5.53 -1.03 -5.85
C GLN A 58 -5.71 0.39 -5.32
N ALA A 59 -5.05 1.36 -5.96
CA ALA A 59 -5.27 2.78 -5.72
C ALA A 59 -5.84 3.48 -6.96
N ASP A 60 -6.43 4.63 -6.73
CA ASP A 60 -6.88 5.55 -7.77
C ASP A 60 -6.40 6.97 -7.49
N ILE A 61 -6.29 7.77 -8.55
CA ILE A 61 -6.01 9.21 -8.45
C ILE A 61 -7.10 10.01 -9.16
N SER A 62 -7.53 11.12 -8.57
CA SER A 62 -8.66 11.90 -9.13
C SER A 62 -8.35 12.62 -10.45
N VAL A 63 -7.09 12.63 -10.89
CA VAL A 63 -6.67 13.24 -12.15
C VAL A 63 -6.16 12.17 -13.13
N LYS A 64 -6.68 12.21 -14.37
CA LYS A 64 -6.26 11.26 -15.43
C LYS A 64 -4.91 11.60 -16.04
N TYR A 65 -4.61 12.90 -16.14
CA TYR A 65 -3.37 13.42 -16.72
C TYR A 65 -2.99 14.72 -16.01
N PHE A 66 -1.71 14.87 -15.70
CA PHE A 66 -1.16 16.12 -15.20
C PHE A 66 -0.76 16.98 -16.40
N LYS A 67 -1.47 18.09 -16.61
CA LYS A 67 -1.20 19.03 -17.70
C LYS A 67 -0.65 20.32 -17.13
N PHE A 68 0.63 20.55 -17.38
CA PHE A 68 1.30 21.79 -17.00
C PHE A 68 1.20 22.79 -18.15
N PRO A 69 0.87 24.07 -17.88
CA PRO A 69 1.04 25.14 -18.86
C PRO A 69 2.54 25.41 -19.09
N GLY A 70 2.87 26.43 -19.88
CA GLY A 70 4.22 26.96 -19.89
C GLY A 70 4.58 27.48 -18.50
N VAL A 71 5.59 26.88 -17.86
CA VAL A 71 6.12 27.29 -16.55
C VAL A 71 7.49 27.91 -16.77
N PHE A 72 7.72 29.10 -16.22
CA PHE A 72 9.02 29.77 -16.29
C PHE A 72 10.08 29.00 -15.48
N LEU A 73 11.34 29.07 -15.93
CA LEU A 73 12.44 28.45 -15.19
C LEU A 73 12.51 28.97 -13.75
N GLY A 74 12.66 28.05 -12.81
CA GLY A 74 12.70 28.33 -11.37
C GLY A 74 11.34 28.72 -10.75
N ALA A 75 10.26 28.84 -11.54
CA ALA A 75 8.92 28.98 -11.00
C ALA A 75 8.30 27.61 -10.72
N THR A 76 7.48 27.51 -9.68
CA THR A 76 6.76 26.27 -9.36
C THR A 76 5.31 26.35 -9.79
N TYR A 77 4.82 25.33 -10.48
CA TYR A 77 3.40 25.12 -10.77
C TYR A 77 2.89 23.89 -10.03
N THR A 78 1.71 24.01 -9.42
CA THR A 78 1.14 22.95 -8.58
C THR A 78 -0.19 22.47 -9.14
N ILE A 79 -0.35 21.15 -9.22
CA ILE A 79 -1.63 20.50 -9.58
C ILE A 79 -2.11 19.68 -8.38
N PRO A 80 -3.24 20.05 -7.75
CA PRO A 80 -3.84 19.25 -6.70
C PRO A 80 -4.52 18.00 -7.26
N PHE A 81 -4.46 16.91 -6.52
CA PHE A 81 -5.19 15.67 -6.79
C PHE A 81 -5.49 14.95 -5.46
N THR A 82 -6.19 13.82 -5.54
CA THR A 82 -6.43 12.94 -4.40
C THR A 82 -5.92 11.55 -4.73
N LEU A 83 -5.44 10.85 -3.70
CA LEU A 83 -5.01 9.46 -3.78
C LEU A 83 -5.95 8.62 -2.90
N LEU A 84 -6.58 7.61 -3.49
CA LEU A 84 -7.60 6.78 -2.85
C LEU A 84 -7.16 5.31 -2.84
N ASN A 85 -7.20 4.68 -1.68
CA ASN A 85 -7.13 3.22 -1.56
C ASN A 85 -8.49 2.60 -1.89
N LEU A 86 -8.59 1.83 -2.96
CA LEU A 86 -9.82 1.17 -3.39
C LEU A 86 -10.08 -0.17 -2.68
N THR A 87 -9.17 -0.66 -1.83
CA THR A 87 -9.26 -1.99 -1.21
C THR A 87 -9.82 -1.95 0.22
N GLY A 88 -10.21 -3.12 0.73
CA GLY A 88 -10.63 -3.30 2.12
C GLY A 88 -9.48 -3.43 3.14
N SER A 89 -8.23 -3.43 2.66
CA SER A 89 -7.02 -3.59 3.49
C SER A 89 -6.16 -2.33 3.46
N ARG A 90 -5.24 -2.19 4.41
CA ARG A 90 -4.16 -1.19 4.33
C ARG A 90 -3.32 -1.46 3.09
N MET A 91 -2.83 -0.41 2.44
CA MET A 91 -1.87 -0.50 1.35
C MET A 91 -0.74 0.52 1.49
N ILE A 92 0.38 0.24 0.86
CA ILE A 92 1.49 1.17 0.69
C ILE A 92 1.55 1.55 -0.78
N THR A 93 1.66 2.84 -1.03
CA THR A 93 1.82 3.39 -2.37
C THR A 93 3.23 3.94 -2.50
N HIS A 94 4.03 3.32 -3.36
CA HIS A 94 5.39 3.78 -3.66
C HIS A 94 5.36 4.77 -4.82
N PHE A 95 5.98 5.93 -4.62
CA PHE A 95 6.19 6.94 -5.65
C PHE A 95 7.69 7.08 -5.90
N ASN A 96 8.10 7.00 -7.17
CA ASN A 96 9.47 7.22 -7.59
C ASN A 96 9.51 8.29 -8.69
N LEU A 97 10.10 9.44 -8.37
CA LEU A 97 10.30 10.55 -9.30
C LEU A 97 11.79 10.80 -9.59
N SER A 98 12.69 9.86 -9.30
CA SER A 98 14.14 10.04 -9.41
C SER A 98 14.62 10.43 -10.82
N ASP A 99 13.93 9.93 -11.85
CA ASP A 99 14.19 10.28 -13.26
C ASP A 99 13.65 11.66 -13.66
N ASN A 100 12.79 12.26 -12.82
CA ASN A 100 12.02 13.46 -13.11
C ASN A 100 12.19 14.48 -11.96
N LYS A 101 13.42 14.92 -11.71
CA LYS A 101 13.81 15.77 -10.57
C LYS A 101 13.19 17.17 -10.55
N ASP A 102 12.63 17.62 -11.67
CA ASP A 102 11.83 18.85 -11.70
C ASP A 102 10.47 18.69 -11.02
N PHE A 103 10.07 17.45 -10.66
CA PHE A 103 8.80 17.15 -10.01
C PHE A 103 8.98 16.76 -8.54
N ALA A 104 8.03 17.17 -7.71
CA ALA A 104 7.94 16.78 -6.31
C ALA A 104 6.49 16.51 -5.91
N LEU A 105 6.31 15.64 -4.92
CA LEU A 105 5.01 15.38 -4.31
C LEU A 105 4.92 16.06 -2.96
N LYS A 106 3.73 16.55 -2.64
CA LYS A 106 3.38 17.02 -1.31
C LYS A 106 2.04 16.43 -0.91
N PHE A 107 1.93 16.06 0.36
CA PHE A 107 0.75 15.43 0.93
C PHE A 107 0.15 16.35 1.99
N GLU A 108 -1.12 16.12 2.33
CA GLU A 108 -1.73 16.76 3.50
C GLU A 108 -1.01 16.36 4.80
N ASP A 109 -1.03 17.23 5.81
CA ASP A 109 -0.29 17.03 7.06
C ASP A 109 -0.68 15.76 7.83
N SER A 110 -1.89 15.26 7.61
CA SER A 110 -2.42 14.02 8.19
C SER A 110 -1.94 12.74 7.48
N ALA A 111 -1.29 12.86 6.33
CA ALA A 111 -0.86 11.70 5.55
C ALA A 111 0.29 10.96 6.24
N ASP A 112 0.14 9.63 6.35
CA ASP A 112 1.20 8.72 6.82
C ASP A 112 2.18 8.47 5.67
N SER A 113 3.06 9.44 5.43
CA SER A 113 4.05 9.42 4.34
C SER A 113 5.48 9.44 4.87
N SER A 114 6.37 8.73 4.18
CA SER A 114 7.80 8.69 4.49
C SER A 114 8.62 8.84 3.22
N ASN A 115 9.61 9.72 3.23
CA ASN A 115 10.55 9.87 2.12
C ASN A 115 11.72 8.89 2.29
N ASP A 116 12.29 8.46 1.17
CA ASP A 116 13.51 7.69 1.17
C ASP A 116 14.67 8.53 1.73
N PRO A 117 15.51 7.98 2.62
CA PRO A 117 16.60 8.72 3.25
C PRO A 117 17.76 9.06 2.30
N PHE A 118 17.85 8.42 1.14
CA PHE A 118 18.90 8.60 0.14
C PHE A 118 18.44 9.38 -1.10
N ASP A 119 17.16 9.32 -1.47
CA ASP A 119 16.59 10.11 -2.56
C ASP A 119 15.25 10.78 -2.17
N PRO A 120 15.20 12.12 -2.03
CA PRO A 120 13.97 12.82 -1.68
C PRO A 120 12.86 12.76 -2.75
N HIS A 121 13.15 12.25 -3.95
CA HIS A 121 12.17 12.04 -5.01
C HIS A 121 11.48 10.68 -4.93
N ILE A 122 11.87 9.86 -3.96
CA ILE A 122 11.22 8.57 -3.66
C ILE A 122 10.49 8.71 -2.33
N CYS A 123 9.22 8.30 -2.30
CA CYS A 123 8.44 8.29 -1.07
C CYS A 123 7.38 7.18 -1.06
N ASP A 124 7.04 6.76 0.15
CA ASP A 124 5.96 5.83 0.43
C ASP A 124 4.82 6.54 1.14
N VAL A 125 3.59 6.17 0.77
CA VAL A 125 2.37 6.64 1.43
C VAL A 125 1.57 5.43 1.91
N ASN A 126 1.37 5.36 3.22
CA ASN A 126 0.52 4.38 3.87
C ASN A 126 -0.93 4.84 3.85
N LEU A 127 -1.82 4.03 3.28
CA LEU A 127 -3.26 4.30 3.22
C LEU A 127 -4.03 3.20 3.97
N LYS A 128 -4.89 3.59 4.90
CA LYS A 128 -5.88 2.70 5.52
C LYS A 128 -6.90 2.24 4.47
N ALA A 129 -7.67 1.22 4.83
CA ALA A 129 -8.75 0.73 3.99
C ALA A 129 -9.70 1.87 3.61
N LYS A 130 -9.95 2.04 2.31
CA LYS A 130 -10.84 3.08 1.76
C LYS A 130 -10.45 4.54 2.10
N GLU A 131 -9.22 4.78 2.53
CA GLU A 131 -8.74 6.13 2.83
C GLU A 131 -8.45 6.92 1.55
N GLU A 132 -8.85 8.19 1.56
CA GLU A 132 -8.53 9.17 0.53
C GLU A 132 -7.76 10.32 1.19
N ILE A 133 -6.65 10.73 0.58
CA ILE A 133 -5.85 11.87 1.02
C ILE A 133 -5.70 12.91 -0.09
N LYS A 134 -5.49 14.17 0.29
CA LYS A 134 -5.13 15.23 -0.66
C LYS A 134 -3.64 15.24 -0.94
N CYS A 135 -3.30 15.45 -2.21
CA CYS A 135 -1.95 15.48 -2.71
C CYS A 135 -1.76 16.66 -3.67
N GLU A 136 -0.51 17.06 -3.84
CA GLU A 136 -0.09 18.11 -4.76
C GLU A 136 1.11 17.59 -5.56
N LEU A 137 1.04 17.67 -6.89
CA LEU A 137 2.19 17.48 -7.76
C LEU A 137 2.76 18.85 -8.11
N LEU A 138 3.99 19.10 -7.68
CA LEU A 138 4.74 20.32 -7.92
C LEU A 138 5.67 20.10 -9.10
N PHE A 139 5.76 21.10 -9.98
CA PHE A 139 6.70 21.11 -11.10
C PHE A 139 7.50 22.41 -11.11
N THR A 140 8.82 22.30 -11.03
CA THR A 140 9.77 23.41 -11.01
C THR A 140 10.86 23.16 -12.06
N PRO A 141 10.69 23.64 -13.30
CA PRO A 141 11.65 23.39 -14.37
C PRO A 141 12.99 24.05 -14.08
N THR A 142 14.05 23.27 -14.18
CA THR A 142 15.44 23.74 -14.07
C THR A 142 16.08 24.06 -15.41
N GLU A 143 15.58 23.47 -16.51
CA GLU A 143 16.09 23.69 -17.87
C GLU A 143 14.96 23.94 -18.88
N VAL A 144 15.30 24.57 -20.02
CA VAL A 144 14.35 24.83 -21.11
C VAL A 144 14.12 23.54 -21.90
N SER A 145 13.31 22.66 -21.33
CA SER A 145 12.91 21.41 -21.98
C SER A 145 11.60 21.60 -22.73
N ASN A 146 11.51 21.07 -23.96
CA ASN A 146 10.23 20.91 -24.64
C ASN A 146 9.41 19.85 -23.85
N LEU A 147 8.61 20.29 -22.87
CA LEU A 147 7.66 19.46 -22.13
C LEU A 147 6.50 19.01 -23.04
N LYS A 148 6.82 18.20 -24.06
CA LYS A 148 5.88 17.25 -24.67
C LYS A 148 5.85 15.94 -23.90
N GLN A 149 6.39 15.90 -22.68
CA GLN A 149 6.15 14.81 -21.75
C GLN A 149 4.74 14.99 -21.19
N ILE A 150 3.75 14.57 -21.99
CA ILE A 150 2.50 14.08 -21.43
C ILE A 150 2.95 12.94 -20.53
N LEU A 151 2.98 13.17 -19.21
CA LEU A 151 3.08 12.09 -18.23
C LEU A 151 1.83 11.25 -18.45
N SER A 152 1.94 10.31 -19.41
CA SER A 152 0.99 9.25 -19.63
C SER A 152 1.10 8.37 -18.39
N THR A 153 0.34 8.83 -17.40
CA THR A 153 -0.09 8.08 -16.25
C THR A 153 1.05 7.78 -15.27
N LEU A 154 0.98 8.46 -14.12
CA LEU A 154 1.64 8.05 -12.87
C LEU A 154 1.37 6.57 -12.50
N LEU A 155 0.51 5.85 -13.23
CA LEU A 155 0.41 4.38 -13.21
C LEU A 155 1.75 3.65 -13.41
N PHE A 156 2.74 4.22 -14.10
CA PHE A 156 4.06 3.56 -14.24
C PHE A 156 4.96 3.67 -13.01
N PHE A 157 4.71 4.65 -12.12
CA PHE A 157 5.54 4.86 -10.92
C PHE A 157 4.96 4.19 -9.66
N LEU A 158 3.70 3.75 -9.73
CA LEU A 158 3.00 3.05 -8.65
C LEU A 158 3.38 1.56 -8.66
N SER A 159 4.54 1.22 -8.09
CA SER A 159 4.75 -0.17 -7.67
C SER A 159 3.97 -0.39 -6.38
N PHE A 160 2.83 -1.07 -6.46
CA PHE A 160 2.08 -1.48 -5.27
C PHE A 160 2.79 -2.66 -4.63
N ALA A 161 3.74 -2.38 -3.74
CA ALA A 161 4.37 -3.40 -2.93
C ALA A 161 3.42 -3.77 -1.78
N ILE A 162 3.06 -5.06 -1.70
CA ILE A 162 2.68 -5.67 -0.42
C ILE A 162 4.00 -5.82 0.33
N HIS A 163 4.46 -4.78 1.02
CA HIS A 163 5.72 -4.87 1.75
C HIS A 163 5.51 -5.57 3.10
N GLU A 164 6.41 -6.52 3.36
CA GLU A 164 6.47 -7.48 4.48
C GLU A 164 6.50 -6.87 5.89
#